data_AF-A0A9E0UD43-F1
#
_entry.id   AF-A0A9E0UD43-F1
#
_cell.length_a   1.000
_cell.length_b   1.000
_cell.length_c   1.000
_cell.angle_alpha   90.00
_cell.angle_beta   90.00
_cell.angle_gamma   90.00
#
_symmetry.space_group_name_H-M   'P 1'
#
loop_
_entity.id
_entity.type
_entity.pdbx_description
1 polymer ?
#
loop_
_entity_poly.entity_id
_entity_poly.type
_entity_poly.pdbx_seq_one_letter_code
_entity_poly.pdbx_strand_id
1 'polypeptide(L)'
;MAATLLQFLRPANPNWRLVAVLFACLGSQYVFAGAEESAPLFSADGYRIAEFMAAVPQSVPGAVTVGTTAVRSLVEAGGAVLVDVLPAPSKPDGLPPTALWMPLERRNIAGSAWLPNVGYGQLSEELEDYFRGNLERLTGGSLDRKIVIYCLTDCWMSWNAARRAASYGYTAVYWYPEGTTGWEAAGLPLETGVPVPMDQSR
;
A
#
# COMPACT_ATOMS: atom_id res chain seq x y z
N MET A 1 -80.37 3.75 12.76
CA MET A 1 -80.96 2.87 11.73
C MET A 1 -80.01 1.69 11.58
N ALA A 2 -80.20 0.69 12.45
CA ALA A 2 -80.65 -0.67 12.11
C ALA A 2 -79.49 -1.52 11.56
N ALA A 3 -78.86 -2.38 12.36
CA ALA A 3 -79.33 -3.73 12.74
C ALA A 3 -79.43 -4.64 11.49
N THR A 4 -79.05 -5.91 11.41
CA THR A 4 -78.52 -6.97 12.28
C THR A 4 -78.45 -8.19 11.36
N LEU A 5 -77.51 -9.12 11.51
CA LEU A 5 -77.85 -10.54 11.36
C LEU A 5 -76.90 -11.42 12.19
N LEU A 6 -77.37 -11.78 13.38
CA LEU A 6 -76.91 -12.92 14.17
C LEU A 6 -77.66 -14.16 13.70
N GLN A 7 -76.97 -15.31 13.63
CA GLN A 7 -77.41 -16.62 14.15
C GLN A 7 -76.13 -17.41 14.51
N PHE A 8 -75.66 -17.39 15.76
CA PHE A 8 -75.93 -18.36 16.85
C PHE A 8 -75.86 -19.83 16.46
N LEU A 9 -74.80 -20.51 16.91
CA LEU A 9 -74.89 -21.76 17.67
C LEU A 9 -73.68 -21.85 18.62
N ARG A 10 -73.94 -21.80 19.94
CA ARG A 10 -73.02 -22.24 21.01
C ARG A 10 -73.66 -23.44 21.71
N PRO A 11 -72.87 -24.44 22.11
CA PRO A 11 -73.01 -25.09 23.41
C PRO A 11 -71.81 -24.63 24.29
N ALA A 12 -72.00 -23.97 25.43
CA ALA A 12 -72.51 -24.47 26.72
C ALA A 12 -71.69 -25.65 27.25
N ASN A 13 -70.64 -25.38 28.06
CA ASN A 13 -70.53 -25.86 29.46
C ASN A 13 -69.17 -25.55 30.14
N PRO A 14 -69.11 -25.59 31.49
CA PRO A 14 -68.25 -24.72 32.29
C PRO A 14 -67.11 -25.46 33.02
N ASN A 15 -66.16 -24.67 33.54
CA ASN A 15 -65.29 -24.97 34.69
C ASN A 15 -64.43 -26.25 34.64
N TRP A 16 -63.15 -26.11 34.27
CA TRP A 16 -62.09 -26.81 34.99
C TRP A 16 -60.72 -26.12 34.86
N ARG A 17 -60.26 -25.63 36.02
CA ARG A 17 -58.89 -25.75 36.54
C ARG A 17 -57.74 -25.05 35.80
N LEU A 18 -57.30 -23.97 36.47
CA LEU A 18 -55.91 -23.51 36.58
C LEU A 18 -54.88 -24.60 36.27
N VAL A 19 -54.01 -24.32 35.29
CA VAL A 19 -52.63 -24.85 35.24
C VAL A 19 -51.73 -23.64 35.01
N ALA A 20 -51.20 -23.11 36.11
CA ALA A 20 -49.91 -22.43 36.11
C ALA A 20 -48.80 -23.50 36.25
N VAL A 21 -47.52 -23.09 36.02
CA VAL A 21 -46.23 -23.85 36.10
C VAL A 21 -45.73 -24.23 34.68
N LEU A 22 -44.54 -23.88 34.17
CA LEU A 22 -43.24 -23.43 34.72
C LEU A 22 -42.37 -22.77 33.62
N PHE A 23 -41.41 -21.95 34.08
CA PHE A 23 -40.25 -21.29 33.44
C PHE A 23 -39.63 -21.89 32.16
N ALA A 24 -39.21 -21.00 31.24
CA ALA A 24 -38.02 -21.19 30.41
C ALA A 24 -37.33 -19.85 30.07
N CYS A 25 -36.20 -19.59 30.73
CA CYS A 25 -35.24 -18.53 30.39
C CYS A 25 -34.55 -18.85 29.06
N LEU A 26 -34.71 -18.01 28.03
CA LEU A 26 -33.89 -18.00 26.81
C LEU A 26 -33.77 -16.52 26.42
N GLY A 27 -32.79 -15.78 26.94
CA GLY A 27 -31.40 -15.87 26.49
C GLY A 27 -31.16 -14.68 25.57
N SER A 28 -30.97 -13.49 26.16
CA SER A 28 -30.59 -12.28 25.43
C SER A 28 -29.21 -12.52 24.82
N GLN A 29 -29.17 -12.90 23.55
CA GLN A 29 -27.93 -13.04 22.80
C GLN A 29 -27.39 -11.64 22.53
N TYR A 30 -26.60 -11.12 23.47
CA TYR A 30 -25.67 -10.06 23.15
C TYR A 30 -24.65 -10.64 22.19
N VAL A 31 -24.82 -10.37 20.90
CA VAL A 31 -23.74 -10.50 19.93
C VAL A 31 -22.67 -9.51 20.38
N PHE A 32 -21.65 -10.01 21.07
CA PHE A 32 -20.40 -9.28 21.22
C PHE A 32 -19.83 -9.15 19.81
N ALA A 33 -19.99 -7.96 19.21
CA ALA A 33 -19.15 -7.55 18.11
C ALA A 33 -17.72 -7.50 18.67
N GLY A 34 -16.94 -8.54 18.40
CA GLY A 34 -15.50 -8.46 18.59
C GLY A 34 -15.01 -7.32 17.73
N ALA A 35 -14.49 -6.26 18.34
CA ALA A 35 -13.69 -5.30 17.61
C ALA A 35 -12.47 -6.08 17.11
N GLU A 36 -12.43 -6.38 15.81
CA GLU A 36 -11.16 -6.77 15.18
C GLU A 36 -10.23 -5.57 15.34
N GLU A 37 -9.25 -5.69 16.23
CA GLU A 37 -8.16 -4.74 16.33
C GLU A 37 -7.40 -4.81 15.00
N SER A 38 -7.61 -3.81 14.14
CA SER A 38 -6.98 -3.74 12.82
C SER A 38 -5.47 -3.84 12.98
N ALA A 39 -4.83 -4.73 12.23
CA ALA A 39 -3.39 -4.90 12.27
C ALA A 39 -2.66 -3.55 12.10
N PRO A 40 -1.52 -3.34 12.78
CA PRO A 40 -0.80 -2.07 12.69
C PRO A 40 -0.36 -1.79 11.24
N LEU A 41 -0.64 -0.59 10.77
CA LEU A 41 -0.28 -0.16 9.41
C LEU A 41 1.13 0.46 9.32
N PHE A 42 1.69 0.86 10.47
CA PHE A 42 3.00 1.51 10.56
C PHE A 42 3.90 0.82 11.60
N SER A 43 5.22 0.84 11.35
CA SER A 43 6.22 0.46 12.34
C SER A 43 6.31 1.51 13.46
N ALA A 44 7.00 1.18 14.55
CA ALA A 44 7.29 2.13 15.63
C ALA A 44 8.05 3.37 15.12
N ASP A 45 8.91 3.18 14.12
CA ASP A 45 9.63 4.28 13.46
C ASP A 45 8.75 5.04 12.45
N GLY A 46 7.49 4.66 12.25
CA GLY A 46 6.52 5.34 11.40
C GLY A 46 6.59 4.99 9.91
N TYR A 47 7.27 3.90 9.52
CA TYR A 47 7.25 3.43 8.13
C TYR A 47 6.01 2.59 7.88
N ARG A 48 5.40 2.68 6.69
CA ARG A 48 4.26 1.82 6.32
C ARG A 48 4.71 0.37 6.25
N ILE A 49 4.01 -0.55 6.90
CA ILE A 49 4.36 -1.99 6.95
C ILE A 49 3.31 -2.90 6.29
N ALA A 50 2.11 -2.40 6.01
CA ALA A 50 1.03 -3.15 5.39
C ALA A 50 0.30 -2.29 4.35
N GLU A 51 -0.53 -2.91 3.51
CA GLU A 51 -1.41 -2.21 2.55
C GLU A 51 -0.64 -1.15 1.73
N PHE A 52 0.37 -1.60 0.98
CA PHE A 52 1.29 -0.71 0.28
C PHE A 52 0.67 -0.01 -0.95
N MET A 53 -0.46 -0.51 -1.45
CA MET A 53 -1.21 0.03 -2.59
C MET A 53 -2.49 0.69 -2.06
N ALA A 54 -2.34 1.86 -1.43
CA ALA A 54 -3.41 2.61 -0.77
C ALA A 54 -3.11 4.10 -0.82
N ALA A 55 -4.15 4.94 -0.64
CA ALA A 55 -4.00 6.40 -0.67
C ALA A 55 -2.84 6.86 0.22
N VAL A 56 -1.92 7.62 -0.37
CA VAL A 56 -0.73 8.15 0.30
C VAL A 56 -0.98 9.57 0.83
N PRO A 57 -0.26 10.02 1.87
CA PRO A 57 -0.37 11.39 2.36
C PRO A 57 0.10 12.40 1.31
N GLN A 58 -0.29 13.67 1.46
CA GLN A 58 0.15 14.75 0.57
C GLN A 58 1.64 15.11 0.73
N SER A 59 2.32 14.57 1.75
CA SER A 59 3.71 14.89 2.06
C SER A 59 4.48 13.71 2.66
N VAL A 60 5.80 13.73 2.49
CA VAL A 60 6.76 12.82 3.14
C VAL A 60 7.67 13.62 4.07
N PRO A 61 7.87 13.20 5.33
CA PRO A 61 8.86 13.82 6.20
C PRO A 61 10.26 13.82 5.57
N GLY A 62 10.88 14.99 5.46
CA GLY A 62 12.24 15.15 4.93
C GLY A 62 12.35 15.16 3.40
N ALA A 63 11.25 15.11 2.65
CA ALA A 63 11.25 15.18 1.20
C ALA A 63 10.22 16.18 0.65
N VAL A 64 10.50 16.73 -0.53
CA VAL A 64 9.60 17.63 -1.26
C VAL A 64 8.66 16.81 -2.13
N THR A 65 7.35 16.97 -1.97
CA THR A 65 6.38 16.32 -2.85
C THR A 65 6.27 17.10 -4.16
N VAL A 66 6.41 16.41 -5.29
CA VAL A 66 6.38 17.01 -6.63
C VAL A 66 5.36 16.32 -7.52
N GLY A 67 4.67 17.09 -8.35
CA GLY A 67 3.78 16.54 -9.38
C GLY A 67 4.49 16.30 -10.71
N THR A 68 3.77 15.69 -11.65
CA THR A 68 4.29 15.28 -12.98
C THR A 68 5.06 16.38 -13.72
N THR A 69 4.53 17.61 -13.76
CA THR A 69 5.18 18.74 -14.47
C THR A 69 6.55 19.09 -13.87
N ALA A 70 6.66 19.10 -12.54
CA ALA A 70 7.92 19.42 -11.87
C ALA A 70 8.98 18.31 -12.08
N VAL A 71 8.55 17.04 -12.06
CA VAL A 71 9.44 15.91 -12.37
C VAL A 71 9.93 16.00 -13.81
N ARG A 72 9.04 16.32 -14.76
CA ARG A 72 9.43 16.52 -16.16
C ARG A 72 10.50 17.60 -16.30
N SER A 73 10.35 18.75 -15.63
CA SER A 73 11.36 19.79 -15.63
C SER A 73 12.69 19.34 -15.03
N LEU A 74 12.67 18.53 -13.97
CA LEU A 74 13.90 17.95 -13.38
C LEU A 74 14.60 16.97 -14.33
N VAL A 75 13.83 16.18 -15.07
CA VAL A 75 14.35 15.25 -16.10
C VAL A 75 14.97 16.03 -17.25
N GLU A 76 14.25 17.01 -17.81
CA GLU A 76 14.72 17.82 -18.94
C GLU A 76 15.93 18.69 -18.60
N ALA A 77 15.99 19.25 -17.39
CA ALA A 77 17.16 19.99 -16.91
C ALA A 77 18.39 19.09 -16.73
N GLY A 78 18.18 17.79 -16.55
CA GLY A 78 19.23 16.82 -16.29
C GLY A 78 19.84 16.95 -14.90
N GLY A 79 20.69 15.99 -14.57
CA GLY A 79 21.46 15.98 -13.32
C GLY A 79 20.67 15.52 -12.07
N ALA A 80 19.36 15.37 -12.13
CA ALA A 80 18.65 14.64 -11.07
C ALA A 80 18.92 13.13 -11.19
N VAL A 81 19.10 12.46 -10.05
CA VAL A 81 19.06 11.00 -9.96
C VAL A 81 17.61 10.58 -9.92
N LEU A 82 17.19 9.69 -10.82
CA LEU A 82 15.83 9.15 -10.83
C LEU A 82 15.86 7.72 -10.27
N VAL A 83 15.05 7.46 -9.26
CA VAL A 83 15.01 6.18 -8.54
C VAL A 83 13.60 5.62 -8.58
N ASP A 84 13.43 4.54 -9.33
CA ASP A 84 12.22 3.72 -9.33
C ASP A 84 12.35 2.68 -8.21
N VAL A 85 11.35 2.58 -7.34
CA VAL A 85 11.35 1.65 -6.19
C VAL A 85 10.21 0.65 -6.22
N LEU A 86 9.53 0.48 -7.37
CA LEU A 86 8.50 -0.54 -7.50
C LEU A 86 9.10 -1.92 -7.18
N PRO A 87 8.46 -2.77 -6.35
CA PRO A 87 8.94 -4.12 -6.10
C PRO A 87 9.09 -4.93 -7.38
N ALA A 88 10.16 -5.72 -7.43
CA ALA A 88 10.27 -6.74 -8.46
C ALA A 88 9.32 -7.90 -8.10
N PRO A 89 8.50 -8.39 -9.04
CA PRO A 89 7.63 -9.54 -8.77
C PRO A 89 8.48 -10.80 -8.53
N SER A 90 8.28 -11.42 -7.37
CA SER A 90 8.93 -12.68 -7.02
C SER A 90 8.30 -13.85 -7.77
N LYS A 91 9.12 -14.83 -8.13
CA LYS A 91 8.62 -16.11 -8.66
C LYS A 91 7.69 -16.75 -7.62
N PRO A 92 6.46 -17.14 -7.98
CA PRO A 92 5.54 -17.79 -7.05
C PRO A 92 6.12 -19.10 -6.51
N ASP A 93 5.93 -19.33 -5.22
CA ASP A 93 6.22 -20.61 -4.60
C ASP A 93 5.36 -21.72 -5.20
N GLY A 94 5.93 -22.92 -5.33
CA GLY A 94 5.20 -24.08 -5.86
C GLY A 94 4.95 -24.05 -7.37
N LEU A 95 5.56 -23.13 -8.11
CA LEU A 95 5.49 -23.13 -9.56
C LEU A 95 6.03 -24.48 -10.11
N PRO A 96 5.26 -25.22 -10.93
CA PRO A 96 5.70 -26.50 -11.48
C PRO A 96 7.07 -26.39 -12.17
N PRO A 97 7.94 -27.42 -12.13
CA PRO A 97 9.26 -27.35 -12.76
C PRO A 97 9.24 -27.02 -14.25
N THR A 98 8.14 -27.32 -14.94
CA THR A 98 7.93 -27.08 -16.37
C THR A 98 7.27 -25.73 -16.68
N ALA A 99 6.80 -25.01 -15.68
CA ALA A 99 6.12 -23.74 -15.88
C ALA A 99 7.14 -22.59 -16.02
N LEU A 100 6.96 -21.79 -17.07
CA LEU A 100 7.76 -20.60 -17.30
C LEU A 100 7.30 -19.47 -16.37
N TRP A 101 8.25 -18.83 -15.70
CA TRP A 101 8.02 -17.60 -14.96
C TRP A 101 8.40 -16.41 -15.86
N MET A 102 7.40 -15.64 -16.29
CA MET A 102 7.57 -14.48 -17.16
C MET A 102 6.82 -13.29 -16.55
N PRO A 103 7.44 -12.57 -15.60
CA PRO A 103 6.83 -11.36 -15.07
C PRO A 103 6.69 -10.31 -16.16
N LEU A 104 5.70 -9.43 -16.01
CA LEU A 104 5.58 -8.26 -16.88
C LEU A 104 6.85 -7.41 -16.78
N GLU A 105 7.28 -6.91 -17.92
CA GLU A 105 8.43 -6.02 -18.02
C GLU A 105 8.13 -4.71 -17.27
N ARG A 106 9.08 -4.27 -16.43
CA ARG A 106 8.98 -2.97 -15.78
C ARG A 106 9.24 -1.87 -16.80
N ARG A 107 8.33 -0.90 -16.88
CA ARG A 107 8.52 0.36 -17.60
C ARG A 107 8.77 1.50 -16.61
N ASN A 108 9.84 2.27 -16.78
CA ASN A 108 10.25 3.34 -15.88
C ASN A 108 10.55 4.64 -16.66
N ILE A 109 10.72 5.76 -15.94
CA ILE A 109 11.11 7.04 -16.55
C ILE A 109 12.53 6.90 -17.10
N ALA A 110 12.77 7.32 -18.33
CA ALA A 110 14.06 7.21 -19.00
C ALA A 110 15.23 7.68 -18.12
N GLY A 111 16.30 6.89 -18.06
CA GLY A 111 17.48 7.17 -17.24
C GLY A 111 17.36 6.82 -15.74
N SER A 112 16.27 6.17 -15.31
CA SER A 112 16.10 5.78 -13.91
C SER A 112 16.90 4.54 -13.51
N ALA A 113 17.42 4.56 -12.29
CA ALA A 113 17.87 3.37 -11.60
C ALA A 113 16.67 2.69 -10.92
N TRP A 114 16.40 1.43 -11.27
CA TRP A 114 15.37 0.64 -10.61
C TRP A 114 15.97 -0.11 -9.42
N LEU A 115 15.62 0.33 -8.20
CA LEU A 115 16.04 -0.24 -6.92
C LEU A 115 14.83 -0.93 -6.26
N PRO A 116 14.51 -2.19 -6.63
CA PRO A 116 13.32 -2.86 -6.11
C PRO A 116 13.39 -3.10 -4.60
N ASN A 117 12.23 -3.21 -3.96
CA ASN A 117 12.06 -3.67 -2.57
C ASN A 117 12.62 -2.73 -1.47
N VAL A 118 13.36 -1.67 -1.81
CA VAL A 118 13.91 -0.72 -0.83
C VAL A 118 12.84 0.13 -0.11
N GLY A 119 11.59 0.04 -0.55
CA GLY A 119 10.44 0.72 0.03
C GLY A 119 9.65 -0.10 1.07
N TYR A 120 10.06 -1.32 1.40
CA TYR A 120 9.42 -2.05 2.50
C TYR A 120 9.59 -1.28 3.83
N GLY A 121 8.61 -1.47 4.73
CA GLY A 121 8.57 -0.75 6.00
C GLY A 121 9.73 -1.09 6.93
N GLN A 122 10.13 -2.36 6.92
CA GLN A 122 11.34 -2.85 7.54
C GLN A 122 12.23 -3.44 6.44
N LEU A 123 13.49 -3.00 6.39
CA LEU A 123 14.50 -3.57 5.50
C LEU A 123 15.36 -4.55 6.30
N SER A 124 15.83 -5.60 5.63
CA SER A 124 17.02 -6.32 6.11
C SER A 124 18.23 -5.39 6.01
N GLU A 125 19.28 -5.69 6.78
CA GLU A 125 20.57 -4.99 6.70
C GLU A 125 21.10 -4.98 5.26
N GLU A 126 21.00 -6.12 4.56
CA GLU A 126 21.40 -6.26 3.16
C GLU A 126 20.65 -5.30 2.21
N LEU A 127 19.33 -5.14 2.39
CA LEU A 127 18.52 -4.20 1.58
C LEU A 127 18.78 -2.75 1.94
N GLU A 128 19.05 -2.46 3.22
CA GLU A 128 19.44 -1.13 3.67
C GLU A 128 20.79 -0.72 3.06
N ASP A 129 21.79 -1.59 3.13
CA ASP A 129 23.11 -1.39 2.53
C ASP A 129 23.02 -1.26 1.00
N TYR A 130 22.23 -2.11 0.36
CA TYR A 130 21.96 -2.02 -1.06
C TYR A 130 21.35 -0.65 -1.45
N PHE A 131 20.38 -0.16 -0.69
CA PHE A 131 19.76 1.13 -0.98
C PHE A 131 20.75 2.28 -0.75
N ARG A 132 21.41 2.30 0.42
CA ARG A 132 22.36 3.34 0.81
C ARG A 132 23.53 3.44 -0.17
N GLY A 133 24.16 2.30 -0.49
CA GLY A 133 25.29 2.24 -1.41
C GLY A 133 24.93 2.63 -2.84
N ASN A 134 23.72 2.29 -3.31
CA ASN A 134 23.27 2.75 -4.63
C ASN A 134 22.98 4.26 -4.64
N LEU A 135 22.37 4.83 -3.60
CA LEU A 135 22.20 6.27 -3.53
C LEU A 135 23.56 6.99 -3.53
N GLU A 136 24.52 6.52 -2.74
CA GLU A 136 25.87 7.09 -2.71
C GLU A 136 26.54 7.03 -4.09
N ARG A 137 26.50 5.87 -4.75
CA ARG A 137 27.05 5.68 -6.10
C ARG A 137 26.38 6.60 -7.13
N LEU A 138 25.05 6.66 -7.13
CA LEU A 138 24.26 7.43 -8.12
C LEU A 138 24.41 8.94 -7.94
N THR A 139 24.60 9.38 -6.69
CA THR A 139 24.82 10.80 -6.36
C THR A 139 26.28 11.21 -6.40
N GLY A 140 27.21 10.25 -6.52
CA GLY A 140 28.64 10.50 -6.35
C GLY A 140 29.01 10.94 -4.92
N GLY A 141 28.24 10.49 -3.92
CA GLY A 141 28.40 10.86 -2.51
C GLY A 141 27.89 12.25 -2.14
N SER A 142 27.32 13.02 -3.09
CA SER A 142 26.79 14.35 -2.83
C SER A 142 25.40 14.27 -2.19
N LEU A 143 25.29 14.71 -0.93
CA LEU A 143 24.04 14.72 -0.17
C LEU A 143 23.02 15.76 -0.67
N ASP A 144 23.48 16.77 -1.40
CA ASP A 144 22.66 17.84 -2.00
C ASP A 144 22.28 17.57 -3.48
N ARG A 145 22.75 16.45 -4.04
CA ARG A 145 22.33 16.00 -5.37
C ARG A 145 20.82 15.76 -5.36
N LYS A 146 20.11 16.27 -6.37
CA LYS A 146 18.66 16.06 -6.50
C LYS A 146 18.36 14.58 -6.74
N ILE A 147 17.47 14.00 -5.94
CA ILE A 147 17.00 12.62 -6.09
C ILE A 147 15.48 12.65 -6.25
N VAL A 148 14.96 12.09 -7.34
CA VAL A 148 13.52 11.87 -7.53
C VAL A 148 13.23 10.41 -7.24
N ILE A 149 12.41 10.14 -6.22
CA ILE A 149 11.98 8.79 -5.84
C ILE A 149 10.52 8.60 -6.21
N TYR A 150 10.22 7.52 -6.93
CA TYR A 150 8.89 7.23 -7.43
C TYR A 150 8.60 5.74 -7.56
N CYS A 151 7.33 5.40 -7.77
CA CYS A 151 6.82 4.04 -7.94
C CYS A 151 5.63 4.09 -8.95
N LEU A 152 4.47 3.61 -8.54
CA LEU A 152 3.15 3.86 -9.14
C LEU A 152 2.40 4.88 -8.28
N THR A 153 1.21 5.30 -8.74
CA THR A 153 0.25 6.02 -7.87
C THR A 153 -0.15 5.14 -6.68
N ASP A 154 -0.47 5.78 -5.55
CA ASP A 154 -0.91 5.11 -4.30
C ASP A 154 0.09 4.08 -3.76
N CYS A 155 1.38 4.29 -4.03
CA CYS A 155 2.44 3.37 -3.63
C CYS A 155 3.17 3.88 -2.37
N TRP A 156 2.87 3.29 -1.22
CA TRP A 156 3.55 3.58 0.04
C TRP A 156 5.04 3.20 0.05
N MET A 157 5.48 2.34 -0.89
CA MET A 157 6.89 1.98 -0.99
C MET A 157 7.76 3.16 -1.43
N SER A 158 7.27 4.03 -2.32
CA SER A 158 8.00 5.26 -2.67
C SER A 158 7.99 6.27 -1.53
N TRP A 159 6.89 6.34 -0.77
CA TRP A 159 6.81 7.17 0.43
C TRP A 159 7.86 6.75 1.47
N ASN A 160 7.95 5.45 1.76
CA ASN A 160 8.94 4.88 2.68
C ASN A 160 10.37 5.13 2.18
N ALA A 161 10.65 4.85 0.90
CA ALA A 161 11.98 5.03 0.33
C ALA A 161 12.42 6.51 0.33
N ALA A 162 11.51 7.45 0.05
CA ALA A 162 11.81 8.87 0.10
C ALA A 162 12.13 9.35 1.52
N ARG A 163 11.31 8.93 2.50
CA ARG A 163 11.56 9.20 3.91
C ARG A 163 12.91 8.64 4.37
N ARG A 164 13.22 7.43 3.95
CA ARG A 164 14.46 6.73 4.30
C ARG A 164 15.67 7.41 3.67
N ALA A 165 15.62 7.79 2.40
CA ALA A 165 16.68 8.57 1.75
C ALA A 165 16.93 9.89 2.51
N ALA A 166 15.89 10.61 2.91
CA ALA A 166 16.05 11.82 3.73
C ALA A 166 16.71 11.51 5.09
N SER A 167 16.35 10.40 5.74
CA SER A 167 16.96 9.96 7.00
C SER A 167 18.45 9.61 6.88
N TYR A 168 18.93 9.33 5.66
CA TYR A 168 20.35 9.08 5.39
C TYR A 168 21.17 10.38 5.23
N GLY A 169 20.52 11.55 5.30
CA GLY A 169 21.15 12.86 5.21
C GLY A 169 21.05 13.54 3.85
N TYR A 170 20.39 12.91 2.86
CA TYR A 170 20.12 13.56 1.57
C TYR A 170 19.16 14.73 1.77
N THR A 171 19.53 15.91 1.26
CA THR A 171 18.81 17.16 1.52
C THR A 171 17.92 17.60 0.35
N ALA A 172 18.13 17.02 -0.84
CA ALA A 172 17.39 17.34 -2.06
C ALA A 172 16.57 16.14 -2.56
N VAL A 173 15.78 15.54 -1.66
CA VAL A 173 14.88 14.41 -1.98
C VAL A 173 13.53 14.94 -2.46
N TYR A 174 13.14 14.53 -3.66
CA TYR A 174 11.85 14.81 -4.28
C TYR A 174 11.06 13.50 -4.38
N TRP A 175 9.89 13.46 -3.77
CA TRP A 175 8.98 12.33 -3.86
C TRP A 175 7.91 12.62 -4.90
N TYR A 176 7.77 11.72 -5.86
CA TYR A 176 6.77 11.82 -6.92
C TYR A 176 5.69 10.74 -6.71
N PRO A 177 4.55 11.09 -6.08
CA PRO A 177 3.52 10.14 -5.69
C PRO A 177 2.75 9.57 -6.87
N GLU A 178 2.59 10.31 -7.97
CA GLU A 178 1.83 9.82 -9.14
C GLU A 178 2.62 8.74 -9.91
N GLY A 179 3.95 8.73 -9.79
CA GLY A 179 4.82 7.69 -10.34
C GLY A 179 4.70 7.50 -11.85
N THR A 180 4.99 6.29 -12.33
CA THR A 180 4.86 5.98 -13.76
C THR A 180 3.42 6.03 -14.26
N THR A 181 2.44 5.85 -13.37
CA THR A 181 1.00 5.98 -13.70
C THR A 181 0.67 7.42 -14.12
N GLY A 182 1.06 8.43 -13.33
CA GLY A 182 0.87 9.84 -13.69
C GLY A 182 1.70 10.26 -14.90
N TRP A 183 2.92 9.71 -15.01
CA TRP A 183 3.82 9.99 -16.13
C TRP A 183 3.23 9.53 -17.47
N GLU A 184 2.72 8.29 -17.51
CA GLU A 184 2.07 7.72 -18.68
C GLU A 184 0.73 8.42 -18.98
N ALA A 185 -0.07 8.74 -17.96
CA ALA A 185 -1.32 9.50 -18.13
C ALA A 185 -1.08 10.91 -18.73
N ALA A 186 0.09 11.50 -18.50
CA ALA A 186 0.51 12.75 -19.11
C ALA A 186 1.07 12.58 -20.54
N GLY A 187 1.05 11.37 -21.11
CA GLY A 187 1.55 11.07 -22.45
C GLY A 187 3.08 11.11 -22.57
N LEU A 188 3.80 10.98 -21.45
CA LEU A 188 5.26 11.03 -21.43
C LEU A 188 5.85 9.62 -21.64
N PRO A 189 6.99 9.51 -22.34
CA PRO A 189 7.56 8.21 -22.69
C PRO A 189 8.14 7.50 -21.46
N LEU A 190 7.96 6.18 -21.42
CA LEU A 190 8.63 5.27 -20.50
C LEU A 190 9.61 4.40 -21.29
N GLU A 191 10.62 3.86 -20.63
CA GLU A 191 11.58 2.90 -21.16
C GLU A 191 11.54 1.60 -20.38
N THR A 192 12.12 0.53 -20.94
CA THR A 192 12.32 -0.72 -20.23
C THR A 192 13.29 -0.52 -19.07
N GLY A 193 12.83 -0.82 -17.85
CA GLY A 193 13.63 -0.80 -16.65
C GLY A 193 14.29 -2.15 -16.40
N VAL A 194 15.60 -2.13 -16.14
CA VAL A 194 16.37 -3.29 -15.66
C VAL A 194 16.69 -3.07 -14.18
N PRO A 195 16.41 -4.04 -13.29
CA PRO A 195 16.68 -3.86 -11.87
C PRO A 195 18.18 -3.78 -11.65
N VAL A 196 18.62 -2.84 -10.82
CA VAL A 196 20.02 -2.80 -10.39
C VAL A 196 20.27 -4.05 -9.54
N PRO A 197 21.24 -4.90 -9.90
CA PRO A 197 21.49 -6.13 -9.16
C PRO A 197 21.82 -5.87 -7.70
N MET A 198 21.25 -6.67 -6.81
CA MET A 198 21.70 -6.75 -5.43
C MET A 198 23.04 -7.52 -5.43
N ASP A 199 24.09 -6.94 -4.85
CA ASP A 199 25.38 -7.60 -4.76
C ASP A 199 25.31 -8.77 -3.77
N GLN A 200 25.22 -9.99 -4.30
CA GLN A 200 25.11 -11.21 -3.50
C GLN A 200 26.46 -11.70 -2.93
N SER A 201 27.54 -10.90 -3.05
CA SER A 201 28.92 -11.37 -2.80
C SER A 201 29.52 -10.98 -1.45
N ARG A 202 28.74 -10.45 -0.50
CA ARG A 202 29.23 -10.10 0.84
C ARG A 202 28.70 -11.03 1.94
#